data_AF-A0A932J2V4-F1
#
_entry.id   AF-A0A932J2V4-F1
#
_cell.length_a   1.000
_cell.length_b   1.000
_cell.length_c   1.000
_cell.angle_alpha   90.00
_cell.angle_beta   90.00
_cell.angle_gamma   90.00
#
_symmetry.space_group_name_H-M   'P 1'
#
loop_
_entity.id
_entity.type
_entity.pdbx_description
1 polymer ?
#
loop_
_entity_poly.entity_id
_entity_poly.type
_entity_poly.pdbx_seq_one_letter_code
_entity_poly.pdbx_strand_id
1 'polypeptide(L)'
;MLITFSITNFRSFAAEETFSMVASSRFGDHIDHLCPIPNSTEKALRAAVMYGANGAGKSNLYKALKTLKNLVLQQRKKGTGIEAEPFRFGAAAEATTFDVQFVVAGKLYRYFCKFNFQYILEEFLAIQIAEQEELVFERVTSD
;
A
#
# COMPACT_ATOMS: atom_id res chain seq x y z
N MET A 1 0.49 11.80 4.47
CA MET A 1 -0.81 11.28 4.96
C MET A 1 -1.16 10.03 4.16
N LEU A 2 -1.39 8.91 4.81
CA LEU A 2 -1.83 7.67 4.14
C LEU A 2 -3.29 7.83 3.66
N ILE A 3 -3.59 7.39 2.43
CA ILE A 3 -4.94 7.42 1.86
C ILE A 3 -5.49 5.99 1.74
N THR A 4 -4.82 5.14 0.98
CA THR A 4 -5.15 3.71 0.88
C THR A 4 -3.88 2.87 0.99
N PHE A 5 -4.05 1.64 1.48
CA PHE A 5 -3.03 0.60 1.40
C PHE A 5 -3.68 -0.74 1.11
N SER A 6 -3.36 -1.31 -0.04
CA SER A 6 -3.84 -2.61 -0.50
C SER A 6 -2.72 -3.63 -0.45
N ILE A 7 -3.07 -4.84 0.02
CA ILE A 7 -2.15 -5.96 0.18
C ILE A 7 -2.75 -7.20 -0.45
N THR A 8 -1.96 -7.91 -1.25
CA THR A 8 -2.33 -9.25 -1.75
C THR A 8 -1.22 -10.24 -1.44
N ASN A 9 -1.61 -11.46 -1.07
CA ASN A 9 -0.71 -12.58 -0.82
C ASN A 9 0.43 -12.24 0.15
N PHE A 10 0.09 -11.86 1.39
CA PHE A 10 1.05 -11.55 2.46
C PHE A 10 0.54 -12.05 3.81
N ARG A 11 1.27 -12.96 4.45
CA ARG A 11 0.99 -13.55 5.77
C ARG A 11 -0.43 -14.11 5.93
N SER A 12 -1.38 -13.29 6.39
CA SER A 12 -2.80 -13.68 6.59
C SER A 12 -3.74 -13.13 5.50
N PHE A 13 -3.21 -12.32 4.57
CA PHE A 13 -3.95 -11.77 3.45
C PHE A 13 -3.71 -12.66 2.25
N ALA A 14 -4.72 -13.44 1.85
CA ALA A 14 -4.66 -14.28 0.65
C ALA A 14 -5.06 -13.46 -0.58
N ALA A 15 -6.30 -12.98 -0.57
CA ALA A 15 -6.83 -12.05 -1.56
C ALA A 15 -6.39 -10.60 -1.26
N GLU A 16 -6.68 -9.72 -2.21
CA GLU A 16 -6.48 -8.28 -2.03
C GLU A 16 -7.40 -7.74 -0.94
N GLU A 17 -6.80 -7.07 0.04
CA GLU A 17 -7.51 -6.36 1.09
C GLU A 17 -7.02 -4.93 1.17
N THR A 18 -7.95 -3.98 1.28
CA THR A 18 -7.65 -2.53 1.25
C THR A 18 -7.99 -1.87 2.58
N PHE A 19 -6.99 -1.26 3.20
CA PHE A 19 -7.18 -0.30 4.28
C PHE A 19 -7.35 1.10 3.70
N SER A 20 -8.53 1.71 3.87
CA SER A 20 -8.86 3.04 3.33
C SER A 20 -9.10 4.06 4.44
N MET A 21 -8.47 5.22 4.30
CA MET A 21 -8.70 6.43 5.10
C MET A 21 -9.71 7.37 4.45
N VAL A 22 -10.24 7.04 3.26
CA VAL A 22 -11.24 7.85 2.57
C VAL A 22 -12.51 7.93 3.43
N ALA A 23 -12.93 9.14 3.73
CA ALA A 23 -14.10 9.41 4.54
C ALA A 23 -15.37 9.07 3.76
N SER A 24 -16.28 8.36 4.41
CA SER A 24 -17.59 8.06 3.85
C SER A 24 -18.41 9.35 3.69
N SER A 25 -18.99 9.55 2.50
CA SER A 25 -19.90 10.67 2.21
C SER A 25 -21.27 10.53 2.91
N ARG A 26 -21.54 9.39 3.55
CA ARG A 26 -22.82 9.11 4.23
C ARG A 26 -22.95 9.80 5.58
N PHE A 27 -21.83 10.23 6.18
CA PHE A 27 -21.81 10.84 7.51
C PHE A 27 -21.41 12.32 7.36
N GLY A 28 -22.30 13.22 7.77
CA GLY A 28 -22.09 14.67 7.69
C GLY A 28 -21.55 15.29 8.98
N ASP A 29 -21.27 14.49 10.01
CA ASP A 29 -20.77 14.98 11.30
C ASP A 29 -19.25 15.23 11.24
N HIS A 30 -18.79 16.22 12.01
CA HIS A 30 -17.36 16.52 12.19
C HIS A 30 -16.57 16.75 10.88
N ILE A 31 -17.18 17.41 9.88
CA ILE A 31 -16.55 17.69 8.57
C ILE A 31 -15.22 18.46 8.72
N ASP A 32 -15.10 19.30 9.76
CA ASP A 32 -13.89 20.06 10.07
C ASP A 32 -12.70 19.18 10.48
N HIS A 33 -12.94 17.92 10.82
CA HIS A 33 -11.91 16.93 11.14
C HIS A 33 -11.38 16.20 9.91
N LEU A 34 -12.00 16.41 8.74
CA LEU A 34 -11.54 15.78 7.50
C LEU A 34 -10.33 16.51 6.94
N CYS A 35 -9.49 15.78 6.21
CA CYS A 35 -8.34 16.29 5.49
C CYS A 35 -8.63 16.26 3.99
N PRO A 36 -8.38 17.35 3.24
CA PRO A 36 -8.54 17.33 1.79
C PRO A 36 -7.53 16.37 1.15
N ILE A 37 -7.95 15.67 0.10
CA ILE A 37 -7.06 14.91 -0.78
C ILE A 37 -6.81 15.79 -2.02
N PRO A 38 -5.56 16.13 -2.36
CA PRO A 38 -5.25 16.93 -3.54
C PRO A 38 -5.81 16.29 -4.80
N ASN A 39 -6.38 17.11 -5.70
CA ASN A 39 -6.97 16.68 -6.97
C ASN A 39 -8.11 15.65 -6.84
N SER A 40 -8.79 15.60 -5.69
CA SER A 40 -9.95 14.72 -5.47
C SER A 40 -11.09 15.48 -4.80
N THR A 41 -12.32 15.07 -5.08
CA THR A 41 -13.53 15.53 -4.37
C THR A 41 -13.70 14.82 -3.02
N GLU A 42 -12.97 13.73 -2.81
CA GLU A 42 -12.98 12.96 -1.57
C GLU A 42 -12.10 13.61 -0.50
N LYS A 43 -12.34 13.21 0.75
CA LYS A 43 -11.57 13.66 1.91
C LYS A 43 -11.10 12.45 2.70
N ALA A 44 -10.02 12.60 3.45
CA ALA A 44 -9.47 11.56 4.31
C ALA A 44 -9.75 11.82 5.79
N LEU A 45 -9.85 10.75 6.57
CA LEU A 45 -9.89 10.79 8.03
C LEU A 45 -8.49 11.09 8.59
N ARG A 46 -8.42 11.76 9.74
CA ARG A 46 -7.13 12.05 10.44
C ARG A 46 -6.60 10.88 11.26
N ALA A 47 -7.48 9.99 11.68
CA ALA A 47 -7.16 8.85 12.52
C ALA A 47 -8.08 7.68 12.19
N ALA A 48 -7.58 6.48 12.42
CA ALA A 48 -8.33 5.24 12.33
C ALA A 48 -7.91 4.33 13.49
N VAL A 49 -8.84 3.49 13.93
CA VAL A 49 -8.57 2.48 14.95
C VAL A 49 -9.03 1.13 14.41
N MET A 50 -8.18 0.12 14.58
CA MET A 50 -8.46 -1.23 14.12
C MET A 50 -8.71 -2.17 15.29
N TYR A 51 -9.90 -2.75 15.31
CA TYR A 51 -10.32 -3.77 16.26
C TYR A 51 -10.61 -5.08 15.53
N GLY A 52 -10.58 -6.19 16.26
CA GLY A 52 -10.87 -7.52 15.72
C GLY A 52 -10.32 -8.64 16.58
N ALA A 53 -10.75 -9.87 16.33
CA ALA A 53 -10.32 -11.05 17.07
C ALA A 53 -8.81 -11.32 16.99
N ASN A 54 -8.30 -12.16 17.89
CA ASN A 54 -6.93 -12.68 17.79
C ASN A 54 -6.75 -13.42 16.46
N GLY A 55 -5.64 -13.13 15.77
CA GLY A 55 -5.36 -13.72 14.44
C GLY A 55 -6.06 -13.04 13.26
N ALA A 56 -6.94 -12.05 13.46
CA ALA A 56 -7.67 -11.36 12.38
C ALA A 56 -6.81 -10.43 11.48
N GLY A 57 -5.49 -10.60 11.43
CA GLY A 57 -4.62 -9.86 10.50
C GLY A 57 -4.19 -8.44 10.92
N LYS A 58 -4.69 -7.88 12.05
CA LYS A 58 -4.33 -6.53 12.52
C LYS A 58 -2.82 -6.27 12.57
N SER A 59 -2.08 -7.12 13.28
CA SER A 59 -0.61 -7.00 13.36
C SER A 59 0.08 -7.27 12.03
N ASN A 60 -0.56 -8.02 11.12
CA ASN A 60 -0.01 -8.30 9.80
C ASN A 60 -0.17 -7.10 8.85
N LEU A 61 -1.23 -6.28 8.98
CA LEU A 61 -1.32 -5.00 8.26
C LEU A 61 -0.14 -4.08 8.63
N TYR A 62 0.13 -3.94 9.93
CA TYR A 62 1.30 -3.18 10.40
C TYR A 62 2.62 -3.76 9.87
N LYS A 63 2.76 -5.09 9.88
CA LYS A 63 3.96 -5.74 9.32
C LYS A 63 4.10 -5.51 7.82
N ALA A 64 3.01 -5.51 7.05
CA ALA A 64 3.03 -5.20 5.63
C ALA A 64 3.54 -3.76 5.37
N LEU A 65 3.02 -2.77 6.11
CA LEU A 65 3.53 -1.39 6.06
C LEU A 65 5.01 -1.30 6.42
N LYS A 66 5.44 -2.04 7.45
CA LYS A 66 6.86 -2.12 7.84
C LYS A 66 7.72 -2.75 6.74
N THR A 67 7.25 -3.82 6.11
CA THR A 67 7.94 -4.49 5.01
C THR A 67 8.06 -3.56 3.80
N LEU A 68 6.98 -2.87 3.42
CA LEU A 68 6.99 -1.86 2.37
C LEU A 68 8.02 -0.76 2.66
N LYS A 69 7.99 -0.18 3.87
CA LYS A 69 8.97 0.84 4.28
C LYS A 69 10.41 0.33 4.17
N ASN A 70 10.67 -0.90 4.63
CA ASN A 70 12.01 -1.50 4.54
C ASN A 70 12.41 -1.75 3.08
N LEU A 71 11.47 -2.18 2.24
CA LEU A 71 11.70 -2.44 0.82
C LEU A 71 12.12 -1.16 0.08
N VAL A 72 11.49 -0.04 0.39
CA VAL A 72 11.80 1.26 -0.24
C VAL A 72 13.08 1.89 0.34
N LEU A 73 13.28 1.84 1.66
CA LEU A 73 14.33 2.63 2.32
C LEU A 73 15.66 1.89 2.51
N GLN A 74 15.67 0.56 2.50
CA GLN A 74 16.91 -0.19 2.73
C GLN A 74 17.62 -0.47 1.42
N GLN A 75 18.89 -0.05 1.35
CA GLN A 75 19.77 -0.46 0.25
C GLN A 75 19.99 -1.96 0.33
N ARG A 76 19.58 -2.68 -0.71
CA ARG A 76 19.84 -4.12 -0.85
C ARG A 76 21.06 -4.33 -1.72
N LYS A 77 21.92 -5.27 -1.33
CA LYS A 77 23.03 -5.69 -2.19
C LYS A 77 22.43 -6.46 -3.37
N LYS A 78 23.01 -6.29 -4.56
CA LYS A 78 22.63 -7.12 -5.71
C LYS A 78 22.79 -8.60 -5.34
N GLY A 79 21.78 -9.41 -5.64
CA GLY A 79 21.76 -10.85 -5.36
C GLY A 79 21.30 -11.24 -3.95
N THR A 80 20.99 -10.29 -3.05
CA THR A 80 20.26 -10.63 -1.82
C THR A 80 18.77 -10.65 -2.13
N GLY A 81 18.13 -11.81 -1.94
CA GLY A 81 16.69 -11.97 -2.11
C GLY A 81 15.88 -11.04 -1.21
N ILE A 82 14.57 -11.05 -1.41
CA ILE A 82 13.62 -10.24 -0.66
C ILE A 82 13.06 -11.11 0.46
N GLU A 83 13.00 -10.58 1.68
CA GLU A 83 12.23 -11.17 2.78
C GLU A 83 10.73 -11.04 2.49
N ALA A 84 10.25 -11.79 1.50
CA ALA A 84 8.83 -11.96 1.23
C ALA A 84 8.26 -12.96 2.23
N GLU A 85 7.05 -12.68 2.73
CA GLU A 85 6.31 -13.58 3.62
C GLU A 85 4.90 -13.77 3.06
N PRO A 86 4.76 -14.51 1.94
CA PRO A 86 3.47 -14.68 1.29
C PRO A 86 2.47 -15.46 2.16
N PHE A 87 1.22 -15.50 1.71
CA PHE A 87 0.18 -16.27 2.38
C PHE A 87 0.54 -17.76 2.41
N ARG A 88 0.61 -18.33 3.62
CA ARG A 88 1.16 -19.68 3.82
C ARG A 88 0.42 -20.79 3.08
N PHE A 89 -0.89 -20.64 2.89
CA PHE A 89 -1.72 -21.64 2.23
C PHE A 89 -1.99 -21.30 0.75
N GLY A 90 -1.31 -20.29 0.20
CA GLY A 90 -1.33 -19.95 -1.22
C GLY A 90 -0.30 -20.76 -2.01
N ALA A 91 -0.32 -20.61 -3.33
CA ALA A 91 0.73 -21.18 -4.16
C ALA A 91 2.06 -20.46 -3.87
N ALA A 92 3.12 -21.22 -3.59
CA ALA A 92 4.42 -20.66 -3.19
C ALA A 92 5.07 -19.74 -4.24
N ALA A 93 4.60 -19.80 -5.50
CA ALA A 93 5.07 -18.98 -6.61
C ALA A 93 4.31 -17.67 -6.80
N GLU A 94 3.20 -17.44 -6.08
CA GLU A 94 2.45 -16.19 -6.21
C GLU A 94 3.23 -15.02 -5.62
N ALA A 95 3.26 -13.91 -6.35
CA ALA A 95 3.91 -12.69 -5.89
C ALA A 95 3.08 -12.01 -4.80
N THR A 96 3.75 -11.30 -3.89
CA THR A 96 3.11 -10.34 -2.99
C THR A 96 2.98 -9.01 -3.71
N THR A 97 1.85 -8.33 -3.55
CA THR A 97 1.68 -6.94 -4.01
C THR A 97 1.38 -6.01 -2.85
N PHE A 98 1.95 -4.81 -2.93
CA PHE A 98 1.65 -3.67 -2.10
C PHE A 98 1.29 -2.49 -3.01
N ASP A 99 0.11 -1.90 -2.83
CA ASP A 99 -0.33 -0.69 -3.51
C ASP A 99 -0.66 0.36 -2.43
N VAL A 100 0.02 1.50 -2.43
CA VAL A 100 -0.18 2.55 -1.43
C VAL A 100 -0.44 3.87 -2.11
N GLN A 101 -1.52 4.55 -1.69
CA GLN A 101 -1.74 5.95 -2.01
C GLN A 101 -1.48 6.83 -0.80
N PHE A 102 -0.74 7.91 -0.99
CA PHE A 102 -0.40 8.83 0.09
C PHE A 102 -0.16 10.24 -0.42
N VAL A 103 -0.45 11.21 0.45
CA VAL A 103 -0.21 12.64 0.20
C VAL A 103 1.08 13.08 0.88
N VAL A 104 1.98 13.71 0.13
CA VAL A 104 3.17 14.39 0.65
C VAL A 104 3.39 15.71 -0.09
N ALA A 105 3.71 16.76 0.65
CA ALA A 105 3.94 18.11 0.11
C ALA A 105 2.83 18.59 -0.86
N GLY A 106 1.56 18.34 -0.51
CA GLY A 106 0.40 18.78 -1.31
C GLY A 106 0.14 17.97 -2.58
N LYS A 107 0.84 16.86 -2.80
CA LYS A 107 0.71 16.00 -3.98
C LYS A 107 0.27 14.59 -3.57
N LEU A 108 -0.65 14.02 -4.33
CA LEU A 108 -1.10 12.63 -4.16
C LEU A 108 -0.22 11.72 -5.02
N TYR A 109 0.36 10.70 -4.38
CA TYR A 109 1.18 9.69 -5.04
C TYR A 109 0.54 8.33 -4.90
N ARG A 110 0.82 7.47 -5.88
CA ARG A 110 0.57 6.04 -5.83
C ARG A 110 1.89 5.32 -6.02
N TYR A 111 2.23 4.44 -5.09
CA TYR A 111 3.39 3.56 -5.20
C TYR A 111 2.91 2.13 -5.21
N PHE A 112 3.37 1.37 -6.20
CA PHE A 112 3.04 -0.04 -6.36
C PHE A 112 4.32 -0.86 -6.39
N CYS A 113 4.29 -2.03 -5.74
CA CYS A 113 5.38 -2.98 -5.78
C CYS A 113 4.85 -4.41 -5.76
N LYS A 114 5.24 -5.19 -6.77
CA LYS A 114 5.01 -6.63 -6.90
C LYS A 114 6.33 -7.38 -6.80
N PHE A 115 6.43 -8.30 -5.87
CA PHE A 115 7.70 -8.97 -5.58
C PHE A 115 7.52 -10.41 -5.12
N ASN A 116 8.54 -11.23 -5.36
CA ASN A 116 8.65 -12.57 -4.81
C ASN A 116 9.91 -12.66 -3.93
N PHE A 117 10.32 -13.87 -3.53
CA PHE A 117 11.49 -14.06 -2.67
C PHE A 117 12.84 -13.68 -3.33
N GLN A 118 12.89 -13.52 -4.65
CA GLN A 118 14.11 -13.26 -5.39
C GLN A 118 14.17 -11.83 -5.94
N TYR A 119 13.08 -11.38 -6.57
CA TYR A 119 13.06 -10.17 -7.37
C TYR A 119 11.84 -9.31 -7.10
N ILE A 120 12.01 -8.02 -7.34
CA ILE A 120 10.88 -7.13 -7.56
C ILE A 120 10.52 -7.26 -9.03
N LEU A 121 9.34 -7.81 -9.30
CA LEU A 121 8.83 -8.10 -10.64
C LEU A 121 8.35 -6.81 -11.31
N GLU A 122 7.67 -5.96 -10.54
CA GLU A 122 7.11 -4.69 -11.00
C GLU A 122 7.16 -3.68 -9.86
N GLU A 123 7.58 -2.45 -10.15
CA GLU A 123 7.59 -1.35 -9.19
C GLU A 123 7.34 -0.05 -9.95
N PHE A 124 6.46 0.80 -9.44
CA PHE A 124 6.33 2.15 -9.98
C PHE A 124 5.94 3.15 -8.91
N LEU A 125 6.22 4.41 -9.19
CA LEU A 125 5.69 5.56 -8.48
C LEU A 125 5.02 6.47 -9.50
N ALA A 126 3.77 6.80 -9.27
CA ALA A 126 3.01 7.77 -10.04
C ALA A 126 2.59 8.95 -9.15
N ILE A 127 2.43 10.11 -9.77
CA ILE A 127 1.81 11.29 -9.18
C ILE A 127 0.47 11.55 -9.83
N GLN A 128 -0.56 11.82 -9.03
CA GLN A 128 -1.88 12.20 -9.52
C GLN A 128 -1.89 13.70 -9.86
N ILE A 129 -2.11 14.00 -11.14
CA ILE A 129 -2.25 15.36 -11.66
C ILE A 129 -3.62 15.45 -12.32
N ALA A 130 -4.54 16.20 -11.68
CA ALA A 130 -5.94 16.20 -12.06
C ALA A 130 -6.50 14.76 -12.16
N GLU A 131 -7.08 14.38 -13.29
CA GLU A 131 -7.65 13.05 -13.53
C GLU A 131 -6.63 12.04 -14.11
N GLN A 132 -5.36 12.44 -14.29
CA GLN A 132 -4.31 11.61 -14.88
C GLN A 132 -3.26 11.17 -13.86
N GLU A 133 -2.71 9.97 -14.06
CA GLU A 133 -1.51 9.50 -13.37
C GLU A 133 -0.29 9.74 -14.27
N GLU A 134 0.70 10.49 -13.77
CA GLU A 134 2.01 10.64 -14.42
C GLU A 134 3.03 9.74 -13.71
N LEU A 135 3.70 8.88 -14.47
CA LEU A 135 4.76 8.02 -13.93
C LEU A 135 6.01 8.84 -13.60
N VAL A 136 6.45 8.76 -12.35
CA VAL A 136 7.72 9.32 -11.88
C VAL A 136 8.85 8.34 -12.17
N PHE A 137 8.61 7.05 -11.93
CA PHE A 137 9.48 5.97 -12.37
C PHE A 137 8.70 4.66 -12.52
N GLU A 138 9.26 3.76 -13.30
CA GLU A 138 8.79 2.39 -13.46
C GLU A 138 9.99 1.45 -13.55
N ARG A 139 9.84 0.23 -13.01
CA ARG A 139 10.74 -0.89 -13.21
C ARG A 139 9.93 -2.15 -13.44
N VAL A 140 10.23 -2.85 -14.52
CA VAL A 140 9.77 -4.21 -14.78
C VAL A 140 11.00 -5.11 -14.91
N THR A 141 11.02 -6.20 -14.16
CA THR A 141 12.08 -7.21 -14.24
C THR A 141 11.56 -8.36 -15.11
N SER A 142 12.18 -8.55 -16.27
CA SER A 142 11.95 -9.73 -17.11
C SER A 142 12.65 -10.95 -16.51
N ASP A 143 11.98 -12.10 -16.53
CA ASP A 143 12.59 -13.41 -16.19
C ASP A 143 13.75 -13.77 -17.13
#